data_AF-A0A2I0JN26-F1
#
_entry.id   AF-A0A2I0JN26-F1
#
_cell.length_a   1.000
_cell.length_b   1.000
_cell.length_c   1.000
_cell.angle_alpha   90.00
_cell.angle_beta   90.00
_cell.angle_gamma   90.00
#
_symmetry.space_group_name_H-M   'P 1'
#
loop_
_entity.id
_entity.type
_entity.pdbx_description
1 polymer ?
#
loop_
_entity_poly.entity_id
_entity_poly.type
_entity_poly.pdbx_seq_one_letter_code
_entity_poly.pdbx_strand_id
1 'polypeptide(L)'
;MAKIKCVKARQIFDSRGNPTVEADVTLDDGTFARAAVPSGASTGIYEALELRDGGSDYLGKGVSKAVGNVNTIIGPALVGM
;
A
#
# COMPACT_ATOMS: atom_id res chain seq x y z
N MET A 1 -12.92 10.82 -19.81
CA MET A 1 -11.83 10.05 -19.16
C MET A 1 -12.25 9.85 -17.74
N ALA A 2 -12.24 8.60 -17.26
CA ALA A 2 -12.68 8.27 -15.91
C ALA A 2 -11.69 8.84 -14.89
N LYS A 3 -12.21 9.36 -13.77
CA LYS A 3 -11.41 10.00 -12.71
C LYS A 3 -11.32 9.10 -11.50
N ILE A 4 -10.22 9.23 -10.75
CA ILE A 4 -10.04 8.54 -9.48
C ILE A 4 -11.07 9.06 -8.47
N LYS A 5 -11.97 8.18 -8.03
CA LYS A 5 -13.00 8.49 -7.04
C LYS A 5 -12.53 8.17 -5.62
N CYS A 6 -11.80 7.07 -5.45
CA CYS A 6 -11.36 6.60 -4.15
C CYS A 6 -10.08 5.75 -4.27
N VAL A 7 -9.18 5.91 -3.30
CA VAL A 7 -8.03 5.03 -3.08
C VAL A 7 -8.09 4.54 -1.64
N LYS A 8 -8.02 3.22 -1.42
CA LYS A 8 -8.03 2.64 -0.07
C LYS A 8 -6.98 1.55 0.05
N ALA A 9 -6.12 1.65 1.06
CA ALA A 9 -5.14 0.62 1.39
C ALA A 9 -5.50 -0.16 2.65
N ARG A 10 -4.96 -1.38 2.72
CA ARG A 10 -5.04 -2.29 3.87
C ARG A 10 -3.76 -3.13 3.98
N GLN A 11 -3.52 -3.66 5.18
CA GLN A 11 -2.48 -4.65 5.41
C GLN A 11 -3.03 -6.04 5.08
N ILE A 12 -2.28 -6.81 4.30
CA ILE A 12 -2.52 -8.24 4.02
C ILE A 12 -1.23 -9.04 4.31
N PHE A 13 -1.23 -10.34 4.04
CA PHE A 13 -0.04 -11.19 4.15
C PHE A 13 0.45 -11.65 2.78
N ASP A 14 1.76 -11.66 2.58
CA ASP A 14 2.41 -12.22 1.39
C ASP A 14 2.50 -13.75 1.45
N SER A 15 3.07 -14.36 0.39
CA SER A 15 3.25 -15.82 0.29
C SER A 15 4.19 -16.42 1.34
N ARG A 16 4.94 -15.58 2.07
CA ARG A 16 5.85 -15.97 3.17
C ARG A 16 5.26 -15.65 4.54
N GLY A 17 4.01 -15.19 4.60
CA GLY A 17 3.33 -14.81 5.84
C GLY A 17 3.79 -13.48 6.45
N ASN A 18 4.53 -12.64 5.72
CA ASN A 18 4.88 -11.30 6.20
C ASN A 18 3.80 -10.30 5.81
N PRO A 19 3.54 -9.27 6.64
CA PRO A 19 2.66 -8.17 6.25
C PRO A 19 3.10 -7.50 4.94
N THR A 20 2.16 -7.12 4.08
CA THR A 20 2.39 -6.28 2.90
C THR A 20 1.17 -5.39 2.63
N VAL A 21 1.31 -4.43 1.71
CA VAL A 21 0.26 -3.46 1.38
C VAL A 21 -0.56 -3.95 0.18
N GLU A 22 -1.88 -3.85 0.31
CA GLU A 22 -2.83 -3.94 -0.81
C GLU A 22 -3.56 -2.60 -0.94
N ALA A 23 -3.78 -2.15 -2.17
CA ALA A 23 -4.53 -0.95 -2.48
C ALA A 23 -5.63 -1.22 -3.50
N ASP A 24 -6.81 -0.66 -3.23
CA ASP A 24 -7.94 -0.59 -4.13
C ASP A 24 -8.02 0.82 -4.72
N VAL A 25 -8.33 0.89 -6.01
CA VAL A 25 -8.68 2.13 -6.71
C VAL A 25 -10.06 1.94 -7.33
N THR A 26 -10.95 2.91 -7.10
CA THR A 26 -12.27 2.97 -7.73
C THR A 26 -12.38 4.27 -8.52
N LEU A 27 -12.86 4.19 -9.75
CA LEU A 27 -13.09 5.36 -10.61
C LEU A 27 -14.56 5.83 -10.52
N ASP A 28 -14.84 7.01 -11.05
CA ASP A 28 -16.19 7.60 -11.07
C ASP A 28 -17.18 6.86 -11.99
N ASP A 29 -16.69 6.15 -13.00
CA ASP A 29 -17.47 5.26 -13.88
C ASP A 29 -17.76 3.87 -13.27
N GLY A 30 -17.27 3.60 -12.06
CA GLY A 30 -17.44 2.32 -11.38
C GLY A 30 -16.35 1.29 -11.65
N THR A 31 -15.36 1.59 -12.50
CA THR A 31 -14.18 0.73 -12.69
C THR A 31 -13.46 0.53 -11.37
N PHE A 32 -13.09 -0.73 -11.09
CA PHE A 32 -12.40 -1.13 -9.87
C PHE A 32 -11.13 -1.90 -10.19
N ALA A 33 -10.04 -1.57 -9.52
CA ALA A 33 -8.79 -2.30 -9.58
C ALA A 33 -8.21 -2.51 -8.18
N ARG A 34 -7.53 -3.63 -7.98
CA ARG A 34 -6.86 -4.00 -6.74
C ARG A 34 -5.47 -4.53 -7.06
N ALA A 35 -4.49 -4.09 -6.29
CA ALA A 35 -3.13 -4.58 -6.39
C ALA A 35 -2.52 -4.78 -5.00
N ALA A 36 -1.82 -5.90 -4.84
CA ALA A 36 -0.96 -6.18 -3.71
C ALA A 36 0.50 -6.06 -4.13
N VAL A 37 1.34 -5.43 -3.31
CA VAL A 37 2.77 -5.32 -3.62
C VAL A 37 3.54 -6.49 -3.01
N PRO A 38 4.53 -7.07 -3.73
CA PRO A 38 5.40 -8.09 -3.15
C PRO A 38 6.31 -7.47 -2.08
N SER A 39 6.75 -8.27 -1.12
CA SER A 39 7.74 -7.84 -0.13
C SER A 39 9.16 -7.93 -0.70
N GLY A 40 9.94 -6.86 -0.52
CA GLY A 40 11.35 -6.85 -0.91
C GLY A 40 12.16 -7.89 -0.13
N ALA A 41 13.17 -8.46 -0.77
CA ALA A 41 14.20 -9.26 -0.09
C ALA A 41 15.61 -8.68 -0.28
N SER A 42 15.80 -7.85 -1.30
CA SER A 42 17.05 -7.15 -1.58
C SER A 42 17.25 -6.00 -0.60
N THR A 43 18.52 -5.72 -0.29
CA THR A 43 18.95 -4.65 0.62
C THR A 43 19.90 -3.68 -0.08
N GLY A 44 19.76 -3.55 -1.40
CA GLY A 44 20.62 -2.68 -2.21
C GLY A 44 20.50 -1.22 -1.77
N ILE A 45 21.64 -0.56 -1.56
CA ILE A 45 21.69 0.84 -1.07
C ILE A 45 21.12 1.87 -2.06
N TYR A 46 20.92 1.48 -3.31
CA TYR A 46 20.39 2.33 -4.39
C TYR A 46 18.96 1.96 -4.78
N GLU A 47 18.31 1.06 -4.04
CA GLU A 47 16.94 0.63 -4.31
C GLU A 47 15.91 1.50 -3.57
N ALA A 48 14.68 1.53 -4.08
CA ALA A 48 13.57 2.11 -3.35
C ALA A 48 13.30 1.28 -2.08
N LEU A 49 13.26 1.93 -0.92
CA LEU A 49 13.09 1.27 0.36
C LEU A 49 11.61 1.21 0.75
N GLU A 50 11.16 0.02 1.14
CA GLU A 50 9.83 -0.18 1.71
C GLU A 50 9.73 0.38 3.15
N LEU A 51 8.56 0.90 3.52
CA LEU A 51 8.31 1.42 4.85
C LEU A 51 7.76 0.32 5.76
N ARG A 52 8.57 -0.09 6.75
CA ARG A 52 8.20 -1.04 7.81
C ARG A 52 7.97 -0.32 9.14
N ASP A 53 7.13 -0.90 9.99
CA ASP A 53 6.70 -0.29 11.25
C ASP A 53 7.82 -0.28 12.32
N GLY A 54 8.63 -1.35 12.39
CA GLY A 54 9.76 -1.49 13.33
C GLY A 54 9.36 -1.74 14.79
N GLY A 55 8.09 -2.05 15.07
CA GLY A 55 7.57 -2.34 16.42
C GLY A 55 7.60 -3.82 16.82
N SER A 56 6.83 -4.20 17.85
CA SER A 56 6.70 -5.59 18.32
C SER A 56 5.92 -6.48 17.36
N ASP A 57 4.93 -5.92 16.68
CA ASP A 57 3.99 -6.68 15.87
C ASP A 57 4.67 -7.24 14.62
N TYR A 58 4.39 -8.51 14.32
CA TYR A 58 4.93 -9.22 13.17
C TYR A 58 6.46 -9.15 13.08
N LEU A 59 7.16 -9.17 14.22
CA LEU A 59 8.63 -9.06 14.28
C LEU A 59 9.14 -7.75 13.65
N GLY A 60 8.39 -6.65 13.81
CA GLY A 60 8.71 -5.34 13.25
C GLY A 60 8.36 -5.18 11.77
N LYS A 61 7.80 -6.20 11.13
CA LYS A 61 7.49 -6.21 9.69
C LYS A 61 6.11 -5.65 9.34
N GLY A 62 5.36 -5.15 10.34
CA GLY A 62 4.10 -4.45 10.10
C GLY A 62 4.24 -3.33 9.06
N VAL A 63 3.14 -3.02 8.38
CA VAL A 63 3.07 -1.98 7.33
C VAL A 63 1.94 -0.98 7.60
N SER A 64 1.52 -0.83 8.86
CA SER A 64 0.44 0.07 9.25
C SER A 64 0.75 1.54 8.91
N LYS A 65 2.01 1.96 9.03
CA LYS A 65 2.45 3.31 8.61
C LYS A 65 2.32 3.50 7.10
N ALA A 66 2.72 2.51 6.30
CA ALA A 66 2.61 2.57 4.85
C ALA A 66 1.14 2.62 4.40
N VAL A 67 0.28 1.79 5.00
CA VAL A 67 -1.17 1.82 4.80
C VAL A 67 -1.77 3.17 5.20
N GLY A 68 -1.32 3.73 6.32
CA GLY A 68 -1.70 5.07 6.77
C GLY A 68 -1.39 6.12 5.70
N ASN A 69 -0.14 6.17 5.21
CA ASN A 69 0.28 7.11 4.18
C ASN A 69 -0.54 7.02 2.89
N VAL A 70 -0.91 5.81 2.45
CA VAL A 70 -1.79 5.68 1.28
C VAL A 70 -3.16 6.28 1.57
N ASN A 71 -3.73 5.98 2.73
CA ASN A 71 -5.10 6.40 3.06
C ASN A 71 -5.22 7.91 3.40
N THR A 72 -4.19 8.53 3.96
CA THR A 72 -4.28 9.90 4.50
C THR A 72 -3.46 10.93 3.74
N ILE A 73 -2.50 10.52 2.90
CA ILE A 73 -1.62 11.42 2.15
C ILE A 73 -1.82 11.22 0.65
N ILE A 74 -1.53 10.01 0.15
CA ILE A 74 -1.51 9.74 -1.29
C ILE A 74 -2.93 9.73 -1.87
N GLY A 75 -3.84 8.96 -1.27
CA GLY A 75 -5.22 8.83 -1.74
C GLY A 75 -5.92 10.18 -1.92
N PRO A 76 -5.96 11.05 -0.90
CA PRO A 76 -6.54 12.39 -1.02
C PRO A 76 -5.89 13.26 -2.10
N ALA A 77 -4.58 13.12 -2.33
CA ALA A 77 -3.87 13.87 -3.37
C ALA A 77 -4.19 13.38 -4.80
N LEU A 78 -4.69 12.16 -4.96
CA LEU A 78 -5.02 11.57 -6.26
C LEU A 78 -6.51 11.67 -6.63
N VAL A 79 -7.41 11.89 -5.67
CA VAL A 79 -8.85 11.98 -5.95
C VAL A 79 -9.15 13.12 -6.92
N GLY A 80 -9.90 12.83 -7.98
CA GLY A 80 -10.28 13.78 -9.02
C GLY A 80 -9.31 13.89 -10.18
N MET A 81 -8.13 13.24 -10.11
CA MET A 81 -7.22 13.04 -11.25
C MET A 81 -7.80 12.07 -12.27
#